data_AF-A0A9E2Q5R8-F1
#
_entry.id   AF-A0A9E2Q5R8-F1
#
_cell.length_a   1.000
_cell.length_b   1.000
_cell.length_c   1.000
_cell.angle_alpha   90.00
_cell.angle_beta   90.00
_cell.angle_gamma   90.00
#
_symmetry.space_group_name_H-M   'P 1'
#
loop_
_entity.id
_entity.type
_entity.pdbx_description
1 polymer ?
#
loop_
_entity_poly.entity_id
_entity_poly.type
_entity_poly.pdbx_seq_one_letter_code
_entity_poly.pdbx_strand_id
1 'polypeptide(L)' 'MIRRLVADGVPQRQVARQLGIARATVARAVASQGPPKYERAAGPNAFMAVEVQVRALLADHPELPGTVPAERVGWTGSIT' A
#
# COMPACT_ATOMS: atom_id res chain seq x y z
N MET A 1 3.95 -20.20 1.01
CA MET A 1 3.11 -21.28 1.58
C MET A 1 2.13 -21.88 0.56
N ILE A 2 1.19 -21.11 -0.03
CA ILE A 2 0.20 -21.63 -1.01
C ILE A 2 0.81 -22.48 -2.12
N ARG A 3 1.79 -21.93 -2.86
CA ARG A 3 2.47 -22.62 -3.98
C ARG A 3 3.11 -23.94 -3.57
N ARG A 4 3.70 -23.98 -2.37
CA ARG A 4 4.34 -25.17 -1.83
C ARG A 4 3.31 -26.28 -1.55
N LEU A 5 2.20 -25.95 -0.88
CA LEU A 5 1.13 -26.92 -0.60
C LEU A 5 0.58 -27.56 -1.89
N VAL A 6 0.41 -26.77 -2.95
CA VAL A 6 -0.05 -27.29 -4.24
C VAL A 6 1.02 -28.14 -4.93
N ALA A 7 2.29 -27.76 -4.84
CA ALA A 7 3.41 -28.56 -5.35
C ALA A 7 3.56 -29.90 -4.60
N ASP A 8 3.23 -29.91 -3.31
CA ASP A 8 3.20 -31.11 -2.46
C ASP A 8 1.95 -31.99 -2.74
N GLY A 9 1.14 -31.66 -3.76
CA GLY A 9 0.00 -32.47 -4.22
C GLY A 9 -1.34 -32.13 -3.57
N VAL A 10 -1.41 -31.11 -2.70
CA VAL A 10 -2.68 -30.72 -2.05
C VAL A 10 -3.60 -30.04 -3.07
N PRO A 11 -4.86 -30.49 -3.23
CA PRO A 11 -5.79 -29.86 -4.17
C PRO A 11 -6.05 -28.38 -3.82
N GLN A 12 -6.08 -27.50 -4.83
CA GLN A 12 -6.29 -26.06 -4.62
C GLN A 12 -7.56 -25.73 -3.81
N ARG A 13 -8.63 -26.53 -3.96
CA ARG A 13 -9.88 -26.37 -3.20
C ARG A 13 -9.68 -26.65 -1.71
N GLN A 14 -8.83 -27.61 -1.36
CA GLN A 14 -8.50 -27.93 0.02
C GLN A 14 -7.60 -26.85 0.63
N VAL A 15 -6.60 -26.37 -0.11
CA VAL A 15 -5.75 -25.24 0.31
C VAL A 15 -6.59 -23.99 0.61
N ALA A 16 -7.54 -23.66 -0.28
CA ALA A 16 -8.45 -22.53 -0.09
C ALA A 16 -9.27 -22.65 1.21
N ARG A 17 -9.82 -23.83 1.50
CA ARG A 17 -10.57 -24.10 2.73
C ARG A 17 -9.71 -24.02 3.98
N GLN A 18 -8.50 -24.59 3.94
CA GLN A 18 -7.57 -24.58 5.08
C GLN A 18 -7.07 -23.17 5.42
N LEU A 19 -6.88 -22.32 4.40
CA LEU A 19 -6.36 -20.95 4.59
C LEU A 19 -7.46 -19.89 4.71
N GLY A 20 -8.74 -20.25 4.56
CA GLY A 20 -9.85 -19.30 4.65
C GLY A 20 -9.89 -18.27 3.51
N ILE A 21 -9.37 -18.60 2.33
CA ILE A 21 -9.29 -17.68 1.18
C ILE A 21 -10.07 -18.21 -0.03
N ALA A 22 -10.43 -17.30 -0.95
CA ALA A 22 -11.08 -17.70 -2.19
C ALA A 22 -10.18 -18.64 -3.04
N ARG A 23 -10.79 -19.66 -3.67
CA ARG A 23 -10.09 -20.55 -4.62
C ARG A 23 -9.37 -19.77 -5.73
N ALA A 24 -9.97 -18.69 -6.22
CA ALA A 24 -9.36 -17.83 -7.23
C ALA A 24 -8.06 -17.16 -6.75
N THR A 25 -7.92 -16.92 -5.45
CA THR A 25 -6.66 -16.41 -4.86
C THR A 25 -5.58 -17.49 -4.86
N VAL A 26 -5.94 -18.75 -4.57
CA VAL A 26 -5.02 -19.89 -4.69
C VAL A 26 -4.56 -20.07 -6.13
N ALA A 27 -5.49 -20.04 -7.09
CA ALA A 27 -5.19 -20.16 -8.52
C ALA A 27 -4.22 -19.05 -8.98
N ARG A 28 -4.49 -17.79 -8.61
CA ARG A 28 -3.59 -16.65 -8.90
C ARG A 28 -2.21 -16.80 -8.27
N ALA A 29 -2.15 -17.25 -7.01
CA ALA A 29 -0.88 -17.48 -6.33
C ALA A 29 -0.05 -18.59 -7.00
N VAL A 30 -0.69 -19.64 -7.51
CA VAL A 30 -0.03 -20.73 -8.26
C VAL A 30 0.49 -20.25 -9.62
N ALA A 31 -0.29 -19.44 -10.33
CA ALA A 31 0.12 -18.87 -11.62
C ALA A 31 1.21 -17.78 -11.51
N SER A 32 1.39 -17.19 -10.33
CA SER A 32 2.39 -16.15 -10.10
C SER A 32 3.81 -16.69 -10.16
N GLN A 33 4.64 -16.09 -11.01
CA GLN A 33 6.07 -16.42 -11.17
C GLN A 33 6.92 -15.92 -9.99
N GLY A 34 6.47 -14.87 -9.29
CA GLY A 34 7.19 -14.26 -8.17
C GLY A 34 6.40 -14.31 -6.85
N PRO A 35 7.05 -14.06 -5.70
CA PRO A 35 6.36 -13.70 -4.46
C PRO A 35 5.36 -12.56 -4.68
N PRO A 36 4.24 -12.51 -3.93
CA PRO A 36 3.38 -11.34 -3.96
C PRO A 36 4.18 -10.13 -3.51
N LYS A 37 4.21 -9.10 -4.34
CA LYS A 37 4.80 -7.81 -4.01
C LYS A 37 3.64 -6.85 -3.78
N TYR A 38 3.70 -6.10 -2.68
CA TYR A 38 2.74 -5.03 -2.48
C TYR A 38 3.02 -3.94 -3.50
N GLU A 39 2.08 -3.74 -4.42
CA GLU A 39 2.11 -2.68 -5.41
C GLU A 39 0.77 -1.95 -5.34
N ARG A 40 0.83 -0.68 -4.97
CA ARG A 40 -0.32 0.22 -5.03
C ARG A 40 -0.12 1.09 -6.26
N ALA A 41 -1.10 1.11 -7.15
CA ALA A 41 -1.10 2.08 -8.23
C ALA A 41 -1.01 3.49 -7.65
N ALA A 42 -0.15 4.34 -8.22
CA ALA A 42 -0.13 5.75 -7.88
C ALA A 42 -1.54 6.32 -8.14
N GLY A 43 -2.07 7.05 -7.17
CA GLY A 43 -3.41 7.60 -7.25
C GLY A 43 -3.56 8.79 -6.31
N PRO A 44 -4.65 9.56 -6.46
CA PRO A 44 -4.93 10.71 -5.62
C PRO A 44 -4.80 10.34 -4.14
N ASN A 45 -4.04 11.14 -3.40
CA ASN A 45 -3.96 11.04 -1.96
C ASN A 45 -4.33 12.38 -1.33
N ALA A 46 -4.67 12.37 -0.04
CA ALA A 46 -5.12 13.56 0.66
C ALA A 46 -4.09 14.71 0.64
N PHE A 47 -2.79 14.39 0.60
CA PHE A 47 -1.71 15.38 0.57
C PHE A 47 -1.64 16.13 -0.76
N MET A 48 -2.05 15.52 -1.87
CA MET A 48 -2.03 16.17 -3.19
C MET A 48 -2.85 17.47 -3.23
N ALA A 49 -3.89 17.60 -2.38
CA ALA A 49 -4.68 18.83 -2.28
C ALA A 49 -3.89 20.02 -1.72
N VAL A 50 -2.86 19.77 -0.92
CA VAL A 50 -2.08 20.80 -0.20
C VAL A 50 -0.60 20.85 -0.60
N GLU A 51 -0.10 19.87 -1.38
CA GLU A 51 1.32 19.75 -1.75
C GLU A 51 1.89 21.06 -2.31
N VAL A 52 1.17 21.71 -3.22
CA VAL A 52 1.62 22.95 -3.86
C VAL A 52 1.84 24.07 -2.85
N GLN A 53 0.94 24.18 -1.85
CA GLN A 53 1.03 25.21 -0.81
C GLN A 53 2.19 24.93 0.15
N VAL A 54 2.37 23.66 0.54
CA VAL A 54 3.52 23.25 1.38
C VAL A 54 4.84 23.51 0.66
N ARG A 55 4.93 23.20 -0.64
CA ARG A 55 6.14 23.43 -1.45
C ARG A 55 6.49 24.92 -1.55
N ALA A 56 5.50 25.80 -1.74
CA ALA A 56 5.72 27.25 -1.78
C ALA A 56 6.24 27.77 -0.43
N LEU A 57 5.61 27.35 0.66
CA LEU A 57 5.97 27.78 2.01
C LEU A 57 7.39 27.35 2.41
N LEU A 58 7.80 26.14 2.04
CA LEU A 58 9.17 25.67 2.29
C LEU A 58 10.22 26.32 1.37
N ALA A 59 9.82 26.84 0.20
CA ALA A 59 10.71 27.61 -0.66
C ALA A 59 11.02 28.99 -0.05
N ASP A 60 10.02 29.65 0.54
CA ASP A 60 10.18 30.97 1.18
C ASP A 60 10.88 30.88 2.55
N HIS A 61 10.66 29.77 3.27
CA HIS A 61 11.15 29.57 4.62
C HIS A 61 11.67 28.14 4.82
N PRO A 62 12.91 27.86 4.36
CA PRO A 62 13.45 26.49 4.35
C PRO A 62 13.71 25.91 5.74
N GLU A 63 13.89 26.75 6.77
CA GLU A 63 14.12 26.30 8.15
C GLU A 63 12.83 26.14 8.98
N LEU A 64 11.66 26.24 8.35
CA LEU A 64 10.40 26.04 9.06
C LEU A 64 10.33 24.62 9.65
N PRO A 65 10.01 24.48 10.96
CA PRO A 65 9.74 23.18 11.55
C PRO A 65 8.61 22.48 10.80
N GLY A 66 8.74 21.17 10.54
CA GLY A 66 7.80 20.42 9.71
C GLY A 66 6.34 20.44 10.18
N THR A 67 6.09 20.81 11.43
CA THR A 67 4.74 20.97 11.98
C THR A 67 4.03 22.24 11.50
N VAL A 68 4.78 23.32 11.26
CA VAL A 68 4.23 24.63 10.90
C VAL A 68 3.60 24.65 9.49
N PRO A 69 4.18 24.01 8.45
CA PRO A 69 3.49 23.83 7.17
C PRO A 69 2.16 23.10 7.32
N ALA A 70 2.08 22.06 8.17
CA ALA A 70 0.86 21.30 8.39
C ALA A 70 -0.24 22.16 9.00
N GLU A 71 0.08 22.95 10.03
CA GLU A 71 -0.85 23.90 10.65
C GLU A 71 -1.35 24.95 9.64
N ARG A 72 -0.44 25.53 8.85
CA ARG A 72 -0.75 26.62 7.91
C ARG A 72 -1.61 26.18 6.72
N VAL A 73 -1.49 24.94 6.27
CA VAL A 73 -2.34 24.40 5.19
C VAL A 73 -3.59 23.69 5.71
N GLY A 74 -3.85 23.74 7.03
CA GLY A 74 -5.00 23.07 7.66
C GLY A 74 -4.94 21.55 7.53
N TRP A 75 -3.73 20.96 7.53
CA TRP A 75 -3.54 19.52 7.40
C TRP A 75 -4.03 18.78 8.65
N THR A 76 -4.95 17.84 8.46
CA THR A 76 -5.52 16.99 9.52
C THR A 76 -5.03 15.54 9.46
N GLY A 77 -4.12 15.23 8.54
CA GLY A 77 -3.50 13.91 8.47
C GLY A 77 -2.37 13.74 9.49
N SER A 78 -1.67 12.62 9.40
CA SER A 78 -0.59 12.29 10.34
C SER A 78 0.54 13.33 10.30
N ILE A 79 1.03 13.73 11.49
CA ILE A 79 2.16 14.64 11.72
C ILE A 79 3.28 13.96 12.54
N THR A 80 3.07 12.71 12.95
CA THR A 80 3.97 11.92 13.79
C THR A 80 5.18 11.41 13.02
#